data_AF-A0A5C9AHQ6-F1
#
_entry.id   AF-A0A5C9AHQ6-F1
#
_cell.length_a   1.000
_cell.length_b   1.000
_cell.length_c   1.000
_cell.angle_alpha   90.00
_cell.angle_beta   90.00
_cell.angle_gamma   90.00
#
_symmetry.space_group_name_H-M   'P 1'
#
loop_
_entity.id
_entity.type
_entity.pdbx_description
1 polymer ?
#
loop_
_entity_poly.entity_id
_entity_poly.type
_entity_poly.pdbx_seq_one_letter_code
_entity_poly.pdbx_strand_id
1 'polypeptide(L)'
;AEGQDIELAQYGTSNTGRFKTLYREGLKNRYGALMQTISGVHYNFSLPMAFWQAKCGDISGADAKEKISAGYFRVIRNYYRFGWVIPYLFGASPAICSSFLQGKPTSLPFEKTECGMYYLPYATSLRLSDLGYTNKSQSNLGITFNDLYEYVAGLKQAIKTPSEEYAKIGIEKDGKRLQINSNVLQIENELYAPIRPKRVTRSGESPSDALLRGGIEYIEVRSLDINPFSPIGVDEQQVRFLDLFMVWCALADAPEMSSSELACTRVNWNRVILEGRKPGLTLGIGCETAQFPLPQVGKDLFRDLKRVAQTLDSINGGEAYQKVCDELVACFDNPDLTFSARILRSMIDTGIGGTGKAFAEAYRNLLREEPLEILREEDFVAEREASERRQQEMEAADTEPFAVWLEKHA
;
A
#
# COMPACT_ATOMS: atom_id res chain seq x y z
N ALA A 1 -19.32 -15.77 12.29
CA ALA A 1 -19.21 -14.68 13.27
C ALA A 1 -19.81 -13.45 12.62
N GLU A 2 -20.91 -12.93 13.15
CA GLU A 2 -21.37 -11.59 12.75
C GLU A 2 -20.19 -10.63 12.94
N GLY A 3 -19.75 -9.99 11.86
CA GLY A 3 -18.73 -8.96 11.97
C GLY A 3 -19.21 -7.91 12.94
N GLN A 4 -18.33 -7.43 13.81
CA GLN A 4 -18.62 -6.31 14.70
C GLN A 4 -19.24 -5.17 13.89
N ASP A 5 -20.29 -4.53 14.42
CA ASP A 5 -20.99 -3.46 13.71
C ASP A 5 -20.11 -2.20 13.66
N ILE A 6 -19.25 -2.16 12.64
CA ILE A 6 -18.30 -1.08 12.38
C ILE A 6 -19.01 -0.08 11.48
N GLU A 7 -19.24 1.11 12.04
CA GLU A 7 -19.80 2.22 11.28
C GLU A 7 -18.90 2.57 10.09
N LEU A 8 -19.52 2.72 8.91
CA LEU A 8 -18.81 3.16 7.72
C LEU A 8 -18.48 4.65 7.83
N ALA A 9 -17.40 5.10 7.19
CA ALA A 9 -17.10 6.53 7.14
C ALA A 9 -18.25 7.32 6.51
N GLN A 10 -18.65 8.41 7.18
CA GLN A 10 -19.75 9.29 6.77
C GLN A 10 -19.20 10.55 6.10
N TYR A 11 -19.81 10.95 4.98
CA TYR A 11 -19.38 12.09 4.16
C TYR A 11 -20.53 13.06 3.83
N GLY A 12 -21.54 13.12 4.69
CA GLY A 12 -22.71 14.00 4.50
C GLY A 12 -23.68 13.52 3.42
N THR A 13 -24.47 14.45 2.89
CA THR A 13 -25.63 14.14 2.03
C THR A 13 -25.41 14.40 0.55
N SER A 14 -24.28 15.03 0.18
CA SER A 14 -23.96 15.27 -1.24
C SER A 14 -23.87 13.96 -2.02
N ASN A 15 -24.13 13.99 -3.32
CA ASN A 15 -24.04 12.82 -4.20
C ASN A 15 -22.64 12.21 -4.13
N THR A 16 -21.59 13.04 -4.13
CA THR A 16 -20.20 12.60 -3.97
C THR A 16 -19.96 11.95 -2.60
N GLY A 17 -20.47 12.55 -1.52
CA GLY A 17 -20.35 12.01 -0.17
C GLY A 17 -21.04 10.65 -0.02
N ARG A 18 -22.29 10.56 -0.46
CA ARG A 18 -23.08 9.32 -0.48
C ARG A 18 -22.44 8.23 -1.33
N PHE A 19 -21.86 8.58 -2.48
CA PHE A 19 -21.12 7.64 -3.32
C PHE A 19 -19.91 7.05 -2.59
N LYS A 20 -19.16 7.88 -1.85
CA LYS A 20 -18.01 7.42 -1.04
C LYS A 20 -18.42 6.48 0.10
N THR A 21 -19.57 6.73 0.74
CA THR A 21 -20.13 5.82 1.75
C THR A 21 -20.64 4.53 1.12
N LEU A 22 -21.34 4.62 -0.02
CA LEU A 22 -21.84 3.45 -0.76
C LEU A 22 -20.70 2.55 -1.26
N TYR A 23 -19.60 3.13 -1.72
CA TYR A 23 -18.40 2.37 -2.06
C TYR A 23 -17.91 1.51 -0.89
N ARG A 24 -17.89 2.07 0.33
CA ARG A 24 -17.49 1.37 1.57
C ARG A 24 -18.50 0.31 1.99
N GLU A 25 -19.79 0.54 1.77
CA GLU A 25 -20.82 -0.49 1.95
C GLU A 25 -20.55 -1.68 1.03
N GLY A 26 -20.22 -1.43 -0.24
CA GLY A 26 -19.78 -2.47 -1.17
C GLY A 26 -18.53 -3.21 -0.70
N LEU A 27 -17.50 -2.51 -0.22
CA LEU A 27 -16.29 -3.15 0.34
C LEU A 27 -16.60 -4.02 1.57
N LYS A 28 -17.47 -3.54 2.47
CA LYS A 28 -17.95 -4.31 3.63
C LYS A 28 -18.66 -5.59 3.18
N ASN A 29 -19.55 -5.51 2.20
CA ASN A 29 -20.33 -6.66 1.74
C ASN A 29 -19.49 -7.65 0.93
N ARG A 30 -18.48 -7.19 0.20
CA ARG A 30 -17.57 -8.04 -0.60
C ARG A 30 -16.47 -8.70 0.22
N TYR A 31 -15.88 -7.98 1.19
CA TYR A 31 -14.65 -8.39 1.87
C TYR A 31 -14.77 -8.46 3.40
N GLY A 32 -15.88 -8.00 3.97
CA GLY A 32 -16.06 -7.84 5.40
C GLY A 32 -15.43 -6.54 5.94
N ALA A 33 -16.11 -5.90 6.88
CA ALA A 33 -15.63 -4.66 7.50
C ALA A 33 -14.32 -4.85 8.27
N LEU A 34 -14.11 -6.02 8.90
CA LEU A 34 -12.92 -6.29 9.71
C LEU A 34 -11.61 -6.14 8.90
N MET A 35 -11.55 -6.67 7.67
CA MET A 35 -10.37 -6.54 6.81
C MET A 35 -10.07 -5.08 6.47
N GLN A 36 -11.11 -4.25 6.33
CA GLN A 36 -11.00 -2.83 6.00
C GLN A 36 -10.48 -1.97 7.17
N THR A 37 -10.43 -2.51 8.39
CA THR A 37 -9.85 -1.82 9.56
C THR A 37 -8.33 -1.95 9.64
N ILE A 38 -7.72 -2.80 8.82
CA ILE A 38 -6.26 -2.91 8.75
C ILE A 38 -5.71 -1.60 8.16
N SER A 39 -4.88 -0.89 8.93
CA SER A 39 -4.20 0.33 8.51
C SER A 39 -2.81 0.05 7.96
N GLY A 40 -2.24 1.02 7.25
CA GLY A 40 -0.86 0.99 6.76
C GLY A 40 -0.43 2.38 6.31
N VAL A 41 0.84 2.52 5.97
CA VAL A 41 1.41 3.79 5.50
C VAL A 41 1.55 3.75 3.98
N HIS A 42 1.18 4.84 3.31
CA HIS A 42 1.48 5.03 1.89
C HIS A 42 2.57 6.07 1.73
N TYR A 43 3.59 5.73 0.96
CA TYR A 43 4.69 6.63 0.62
C TYR A 43 4.57 7.04 -0.85
N ASN A 44 4.45 8.34 -1.10
CA ASN A 44 4.27 8.91 -2.42
C ASN A 44 5.58 9.54 -2.89
N PHE A 45 6.05 9.16 -4.08
CA PHE A 45 7.37 9.55 -4.57
C PHE A 45 7.35 9.95 -6.04
N SER A 46 8.07 11.01 -6.36
CA SER A 46 8.33 11.45 -7.72
C SER A 46 9.78 11.88 -7.88
N LEU A 47 10.41 11.45 -8.98
CA LEU A 47 11.72 11.96 -9.37
C LEU A 47 11.60 13.38 -9.93
N PRO A 48 12.58 14.27 -9.68
CA PRO A 48 12.57 15.61 -10.23
C PRO A 48 12.71 15.58 -11.76
N MET A 49 12.21 16.60 -12.45
CA MET A 49 12.34 16.71 -13.91
C MET A 49 13.80 16.65 -14.39
N ALA A 50 14.74 17.16 -13.58
CA ALA A 50 16.17 17.09 -13.84
C ALA A 50 16.69 15.65 -14.03
N PHE A 51 16.13 14.67 -13.31
CA PHE A 51 16.49 13.26 -13.50
C PHE A 51 16.15 12.78 -14.91
N TRP A 52 14.93 13.08 -15.37
CA TRP A 52 14.45 12.67 -16.69
C TRP A 52 15.19 13.38 -17.81
N GLN A 53 15.47 14.68 -17.65
CA GLN A 53 16.29 15.46 -18.59
C GLN A 53 17.70 14.89 -18.70
N ALA A 54 18.35 14.57 -17.58
CA ALA A 54 19.69 13.99 -17.59
C ALA A 54 19.73 12.60 -18.25
N LYS A 55 18.68 11.78 -18.06
CA LYS A 55 18.61 10.42 -18.61
C LYS A 55 18.23 10.39 -20.10
N CYS A 56 17.38 11.32 -20.54
CA CYS A 56 16.73 11.24 -21.84
C CYS A 56 17.10 12.38 -22.81
N GLY A 57 17.95 13.32 -22.38
CA GLY A 57 18.29 14.55 -23.13
C GLY A 57 17.16 15.57 -23.11
N ASP A 58 17.12 16.43 -24.13
CA ASP A 58 16.02 17.38 -24.33
C ASP A 58 14.71 16.62 -24.58
N ILE A 59 13.89 16.56 -23.54
CA ILE A 59 12.55 16.00 -23.59
C ILE A 59 11.54 17.15 -23.65
N SER A 60 10.79 17.22 -24.75
CA SER A 60 9.74 18.22 -24.95
C SER A 60 8.42 17.55 -25.32
N GLY A 61 7.30 18.18 -24.99
CA GLY A 61 5.97 17.76 -25.44
C GLY A 61 5.59 16.31 -25.09
N ALA A 62 5.05 15.58 -26.07
CA ALA A 62 4.51 14.23 -25.90
C ALA A 62 5.58 13.20 -25.49
N ASP A 63 6.79 13.30 -26.02
CA ASP A 63 7.90 12.38 -25.73
C ASP A 63 8.29 12.39 -24.25
N ALA A 64 8.19 13.55 -23.59
CA ALA A 64 8.50 13.66 -22.16
C ALA A 64 7.54 12.81 -21.32
N LYS A 65 6.24 12.89 -21.60
CA LYS A 65 5.19 12.12 -20.90
C LYS A 65 5.41 10.63 -21.04
N GLU A 66 5.71 10.16 -22.25
CA GLU A 66 5.89 8.73 -22.54
C GLU A 66 7.14 8.19 -21.86
N LYS A 67 8.27 8.90 -21.96
CA LYS A 67 9.53 8.51 -21.32
C LYS A 67 9.42 8.46 -19.79
N ILE A 68 8.74 9.44 -19.18
CA ILE A 68 8.50 9.46 -17.73
C ILE A 68 7.61 8.30 -17.31
N SER A 69 6.53 8.03 -18.06
CA SER A 69 5.61 6.92 -17.77
C SER A 69 6.32 5.56 -17.90
N ALA A 70 7.12 5.36 -18.95
CA ALA A 70 7.95 4.18 -19.11
C ALA A 70 8.98 4.04 -17.96
N GLY A 71 9.55 5.16 -17.52
CA GLY A 71 10.43 5.22 -16.35
C GLY A 71 9.77 4.76 -15.06
N TYR A 72 8.55 5.22 -14.78
CA TYR A 72 7.81 4.76 -13.59
C TYR A 72 7.28 3.33 -13.71
N PHE A 73 6.95 2.85 -14.90
CA PHE A 73 6.66 1.42 -15.08
C PHE A 73 7.88 0.54 -14.85
N ARG A 74 9.08 0.97 -15.27
CA ARG A 74 10.34 0.33 -14.88
C ARG A 74 10.48 0.27 -13.35
N VAL A 75 10.20 1.37 -12.65
CA VAL A 75 10.20 1.39 -11.17
C VAL A 75 9.25 0.35 -10.61
N ILE A 76 8.00 0.31 -11.10
CA ILE A 76 6.99 -0.64 -10.65
C ILE A 76 7.45 -2.09 -10.89
N ARG A 77 7.97 -2.40 -12.08
CA ARG A 77 8.46 -3.76 -12.40
C ARG A 77 9.60 -4.21 -11.49
N ASN A 78 10.56 -3.33 -11.20
CA ASN A 78 11.62 -3.64 -10.23
C ASN A 78 11.09 -3.74 -8.80
N TYR A 79 10.11 -2.92 -8.44
CA TYR A 79 9.44 -3.03 -7.14
C TYR A 79 8.73 -4.38 -6.96
N TYR A 80 8.07 -4.91 -7.99
CA TYR A 80 7.49 -6.26 -7.92
C TYR A 80 8.58 -7.32 -7.70
N ARG A 81 9.73 -7.21 -8.37
CA ARG A 81 10.85 -8.17 -8.26
C ARG A 81 11.57 -8.13 -6.90
N PHE A 82 11.80 -6.95 -6.35
CA PHE A 82 12.71 -6.75 -5.21
C PHE A 82 12.08 -6.08 -3.99
N GLY A 83 10.84 -5.56 -4.11
CA GLY A 83 10.15 -4.82 -3.04
C GLY A 83 9.80 -5.65 -1.81
N TRP A 84 10.00 -6.97 -1.84
CA TRP A 84 9.93 -7.84 -0.65
C TRP A 84 10.93 -7.42 0.43
N VAL A 85 11.97 -6.64 0.10
CA VAL A 85 12.88 -6.06 1.10
C VAL A 85 12.16 -5.14 2.09
N ILE A 86 11.06 -4.51 1.66
CA ILE A 86 10.26 -3.60 2.51
C ILE A 86 9.60 -4.36 3.66
N PRO A 87 8.77 -5.41 3.44
CA PRO A 87 8.24 -6.20 4.54
C PRO A 87 9.34 -6.92 5.32
N TYR A 88 10.49 -7.28 4.73
CA TYR A 88 11.60 -7.84 5.49
C TYR A 88 12.12 -6.89 6.58
N LEU A 89 12.42 -5.64 6.21
CA LEU A 89 12.96 -4.65 7.15
C LEU A 89 11.87 -4.08 8.08
N PHE A 90 10.72 -3.72 7.50
CA PHE A 90 9.71 -2.88 8.14
C PHE A 90 8.34 -3.53 8.31
N GLY A 91 8.17 -4.80 7.93
CA GLY A 91 6.96 -5.55 8.26
C GLY A 91 6.78 -5.58 9.77
N ALA A 92 5.58 -5.25 10.25
CA ALA A 92 5.31 -5.07 11.68
C ALA A 92 4.01 -5.76 12.13
N SER A 93 3.52 -6.71 11.34
CA SER A 93 2.33 -7.50 11.66
C SER A 93 2.59 -9.02 11.59
N PRO A 94 3.47 -9.58 12.45
CA PRO A 94 3.77 -11.01 12.48
C PRO A 94 2.67 -11.86 13.16
N ALA A 95 1.71 -11.20 13.81
CA ALA A 95 0.61 -11.80 14.56
C ALA A 95 -0.75 -11.19 14.15
N ILE A 96 -1.82 -11.96 14.35
CA ILE A 96 -3.21 -11.57 14.12
C ILE A 96 -4.12 -12.02 15.27
N CYS A 97 -5.25 -11.35 15.44
CA CYS A 97 -6.31 -11.82 16.33
C CYS A 97 -7.09 -12.95 15.66
N SER A 98 -7.55 -13.93 16.45
CA SER A 98 -8.38 -15.05 15.99
C SER A 98 -9.64 -14.60 15.20
N SER A 99 -10.16 -13.40 15.48
CA SER A 99 -11.29 -12.81 14.77
C SER A 99 -11.05 -12.64 13.26
N PHE A 100 -9.79 -12.43 12.82
CA PHE A 100 -9.43 -12.31 11.41
C PHE A 100 -9.51 -13.64 10.65
N LEU A 101 -9.40 -14.77 11.36
CA LEU A 101 -9.58 -16.07 10.75
C LEU A 101 -11.06 -16.39 10.51
N GLN A 102 -11.98 -15.74 11.24
CA GLN A 102 -13.43 -15.93 11.12
C GLN A 102 -13.88 -17.42 11.15
N GLY A 103 -13.10 -18.29 11.79
CA GLY A 103 -13.34 -19.73 11.82
C GLY A 103 -12.96 -20.48 10.53
N LYS A 104 -12.39 -19.81 9.52
CA LYS A 104 -11.88 -20.44 8.30
C LYS A 104 -10.62 -21.25 8.64
N PRO A 105 -10.53 -22.52 8.21
CA PRO A 105 -9.33 -23.32 8.39
C PRO A 105 -8.19 -22.70 7.57
N THR A 106 -6.98 -22.66 8.14
CA THR A 106 -5.76 -22.24 7.44
C THR A 106 -4.75 -23.38 7.46
N SER A 107 -4.03 -23.58 6.37
CA SER A 107 -2.90 -24.51 6.32
C SER A 107 -1.60 -23.91 6.90
N LEU A 108 -1.61 -22.64 7.30
CA LEU A 108 -0.44 -21.99 7.88
C LEU A 108 -0.19 -22.53 9.29
N PRO A 109 1.08 -22.83 9.65
CA PRO A 109 1.44 -23.43 10.93
C PRO A 109 1.48 -22.38 12.05
N PHE A 110 0.33 -21.78 12.35
CA PHE A 110 0.21 -20.78 13.41
C PHE A 110 0.53 -21.36 14.78
N GLU A 111 1.37 -20.63 15.51
CA GLU A 111 1.43 -20.74 16.97
C GLU A 111 0.30 -19.91 17.58
N LYS A 112 -0.19 -20.35 18.74
CA LYS A 112 -1.31 -19.72 19.44
C LYS A 112 -0.90 -19.42 20.88
N THR A 113 -1.26 -18.25 21.36
CA THR A 113 -1.16 -17.93 22.79
C THR A 113 -2.51 -18.13 23.49
N GLU A 114 -2.49 -18.22 24.81
CA GLU A 114 -3.70 -18.38 25.63
C GLU A 114 -4.70 -17.24 25.46
N CYS A 115 -4.23 -16.02 25.13
CA CYS A 115 -5.08 -14.86 24.89
C CYS A 115 -5.71 -14.81 23.48
N GLY A 116 -5.57 -15.88 22.68
CA GLY A 116 -6.21 -16.01 21.37
C GLY A 116 -5.50 -15.27 20.23
N MET A 117 -4.25 -14.86 20.43
CA MET A 117 -3.37 -14.35 19.39
C MET A 117 -2.78 -15.51 18.58
N TYR A 118 -2.75 -15.36 17.27
CA TYR A 118 -2.12 -16.29 16.32
C TYR A 118 -0.90 -15.60 15.73
N TYR A 119 0.23 -16.28 15.64
CA TYR A 119 1.43 -15.74 15.00
C TYR A 119 2.22 -16.81 14.25
N LEU A 120 3.04 -16.38 13.29
CA LEU A 120 4.04 -17.24 12.67
C LEU A 120 5.42 -16.80 13.18
N PRO A 121 6.27 -17.72 13.65
CA PRO A 121 7.51 -17.38 14.37
C PRO A 121 8.48 -16.53 13.53
N TYR A 122 8.42 -16.66 12.20
CA TYR A 122 9.31 -15.97 11.26
C TYR A 122 8.59 -15.02 10.31
N ALA A 123 7.28 -14.81 10.46
CA ALA A 123 6.55 -13.87 9.62
C ALA A 123 7.03 -12.44 9.84
N THR A 124 6.81 -11.64 8.80
CA THR A 124 7.13 -10.22 8.78
C THR A 124 5.87 -9.37 8.73
N SER A 125 5.04 -9.57 7.71
CA SER A 125 3.85 -8.76 7.45
C SER A 125 2.64 -9.58 7.00
N LEU A 126 1.91 -10.16 7.95
CA LEU A 126 0.63 -10.83 7.67
C LEU A 126 -0.41 -9.89 7.05
N ARG A 127 -0.30 -8.57 7.24
CA ARG A 127 -1.10 -7.55 6.54
C ARG A 127 -1.02 -7.70 5.02
N LEU A 128 0.15 -8.08 4.49
CA LEU A 128 0.36 -8.28 3.06
C LEU A 128 0.04 -9.71 2.58
N SER A 129 -0.30 -10.62 3.51
CA SER A 129 -0.65 -12.01 3.19
C SER A 129 -2.09 -12.16 2.70
N ASP A 130 -2.42 -13.37 2.24
CA ASP A 130 -3.79 -13.78 1.91
C ASP A 130 -4.81 -13.61 3.06
N LEU A 131 -4.33 -13.51 4.32
CA LEU A 131 -5.17 -13.29 5.50
C LEU A 131 -5.34 -11.82 5.85
N GLY A 132 -4.50 -10.96 5.28
CA GLY A 132 -4.52 -9.53 5.52
C GLY A 132 -5.37 -8.80 4.48
N TYR A 133 -4.84 -7.68 4.01
CA TYR A 133 -5.52 -6.85 3.04
C TYR A 133 -5.20 -7.34 1.62
N THR A 134 -5.73 -8.50 1.21
CA THR A 134 -5.54 -8.99 -0.17
C THR A 134 -6.86 -9.49 -0.74
N ASN A 135 -6.99 -9.43 -2.06
CA ASN A 135 -8.20 -9.89 -2.74
C ASN A 135 -7.87 -10.89 -3.84
N LYS A 136 -8.11 -12.17 -3.57
CA LYS A 136 -7.85 -13.27 -4.52
C LYS A 136 -8.65 -13.14 -5.82
N SER A 137 -9.80 -12.46 -5.81
CA SER A 137 -10.55 -12.24 -7.06
C SER A 137 -9.81 -11.34 -8.05
N GLN A 138 -8.80 -10.58 -7.59
CA GLN A 138 -8.07 -9.63 -8.41
C GLN A 138 -6.78 -10.19 -9.04
N SER A 139 -6.26 -11.33 -8.57
CA SER A 139 -5.04 -11.92 -9.13
C SER A 139 -5.21 -12.38 -10.58
N ASN A 140 -6.46 -12.58 -11.03
CA ASN A 140 -6.81 -13.01 -12.38
C ASN A 140 -7.14 -11.84 -13.33
N LEU A 141 -6.95 -10.59 -12.91
CA LEU A 141 -7.31 -9.42 -13.73
C LEU A 141 -6.36 -9.20 -14.93
N GLY A 142 -5.20 -9.86 -14.95
CA GLY A 142 -4.25 -9.76 -16.07
C GLY A 142 -3.65 -8.38 -16.29
N ILE A 143 -3.77 -7.45 -15.33
CA ILE A 143 -3.20 -6.10 -15.43
C ILE A 143 -1.67 -6.17 -15.33
N THR A 144 -1.00 -5.60 -16.33
CA THR A 144 0.47 -5.55 -16.47
C THR A 144 1.00 -4.12 -16.28
N PHE A 145 2.32 -3.98 -16.24
CA PHE A 145 3.03 -2.72 -15.97
C PHE A 145 4.11 -2.46 -17.02
N ASN A 146 3.78 -2.68 -18.29
CA ASN A 146 4.71 -2.53 -19.42
C ASN A 146 4.49 -1.20 -20.12
N ASP A 147 3.22 -0.90 -20.44
CA ASP A 147 2.78 0.29 -21.15
C ASP A 147 1.60 0.99 -20.44
N LEU A 148 1.48 2.32 -20.65
CA LEU A 148 0.45 3.16 -20.05
C LEU A 148 -0.95 2.84 -20.56
N TYR A 149 -1.10 2.69 -21.88
CA TYR A 149 -2.39 2.41 -22.49
C TYR A 149 -2.83 0.99 -22.15
N GLU A 150 -1.91 0.02 -22.15
CA GLU A 150 -2.19 -1.35 -21.71
C GLU A 150 -2.68 -1.39 -20.25
N TYR A 151 -1.96 -0.73 -19.34
CA TYR A 151 -2.34 -0.66 -17.93
C TYR A 151 -3.73 -0.06 -17.74
N VAL A 152 -3.99 1.10 -18.38
CA VAL A 152 -5.28 1.78 -18.26
C VAL A 152 -6.40 0.95 -18.90
N ALA A 153 -6.16 0.32 -20.05
CA ALA A 153 -7.13 -0.56 -20.70
C ALA A 153 -7.50 -1.74 -19.78
N GLY A 154 -6.52 -2.41 -19.18
CA GLY A 154 -6.76 -3.49 -18.22
C GLY A 154 -7.55 -3.03 -16.99
N LEU A 155 -7.22 -1.87 -16.43
CA LEU A 155 -7.95 -1.30 -15.30
C LEU A 155 -9.39 -0.91 -15.65
N LYS A 156 -9.60 -0.23 -16.80
CA LYS A 156 -10.94 0.13 -17.29
C LYS A 156 -11.77 -1.10 -17.68
N GLN A 157 -11.13 -2.19 -18.11
CA GLN A 157 -11.80 -3.46 -18.35
C GLN A 157 -12.23 -4.10 -17.02
N ALA A 158 -11.38 -4.10 -16.00
CA ALA A 158 -11.68 -4.68 -14.69
C ALA A 158 -12.89 -4.04 -13.99
N ILE A 159 -13.09 -2.72 -14.12
CA ILE A 159 -14.28 -2.01 -13.59
C ILE A 159 -15.56 -2.30 -14.39
N LYS A 160 -15.45 -2.86 -15.61
CA LYS A 160 -16.58 -3.22 -16.49
C LYS A 160 -16.88 -4.72 -16.54
N THR A 161 -16.01 -5.55 -15.99
CA THR A 161 -16.17 -7.00 -16.00
C THR A 161 -17.12 -7.43 -14.87
N PRO A 162 -18.29 -8.05 -15.17
CA PRO A 162 -19.21 -8.54 -14.15
C PRO A 162 -18.58 -9.66 -13.30
N SER A 163 -18.97 -9.73 -12.02
CA SER A 163 -18.58 -10.81 -11.10
C SER A 163 -19.82 -11.60 -10.66
N GLU A 164 -19.81 -12.91 -10.91
CA GLU A 164 -20.90 -13.80 -10.46
C GLU A 164 -20.99 -13.83 -8.92
N GLU A 165 -19.85 -13.78 -8.23
CA GLU A 165 -19.79 -13.73 -6.77
C GLU A 165 -20.46 -12.46 -6.23
N TYR A 166 -20.17 -11.30 -6.83
CA TYR A 166 -20.74 -10.03 -6.34
C TYR A 166 -22.16 -9.80 -6.84
N ALA A 167 -22.57 -10.43 -7.94
CA ALA A 167 -23.97 -10.47 -8.35
C ALA A 167 -24.86 -11.19 -7.32
N LYS A 168 -24.36 -12.25 -6.66
CA LYS A 168 -25.10 -12.98 -5.60
C LYS A 168 -25.38 -12.15 -4.36
N ILE A 169 -24.56 -11.14 -4.07
CA ILE A 169 -24.82 -10.17 -2.99
C ILE A 169 -26.08 -9.34 -3.30
N GLY A 170 -26.36 -9.11 -4.58
CA GLY A 170 -27.37 -8.16 -5.03
C GLY A 170 -26.84 -6.73 -5.01
N ILE A 171 -27.42 -5.89 -5.87
CA ILE A 171 -27.09 -4.46 -5.92
C ILE A 171 -27.89 -3.69 -4.86
N GLU A 172 -29.12 -4.13 -4.61
CA GLU A 172 -30.06 -3.53 -3.67
C GLU A 172 -30.84 -4.64 -2.94
N LYS A 173 -31.14 -4.41 -1.67
CA LYS A 173 -31.93 -5.32 -0.84
C LYS A 173 -32.78 -4.49 0.12
N ASP A 174 -34.08 -4.77 0.18
CA ASP A 174 -35.04 -4.09 1.06
C ASP A 174 -34.99 -2.54 0.94
N GLY A 175 -34.80 -2.02 -0.28
CA GLY A 175 -34.69 -0.59 -0.56
C GLY A 175 -33.33 0.05 -0.19
N LYS A 176 -32.37 -0.75 0.31
CA LYS A 176 -31.01 -0.29 0.63
C LYS A 176 -30.03 -0.76 -0.44
N ARG A 177 -29.30 0.20 -1.03
CA ARG A 177 -28.20 -0.08 -1.95
C ARG A 177 -27.03 -0.71 -1.20
N LEU A 178 -26.51 -1.84 -1.69
CA LEU A 178 -25.47 -2.64 -1.04
C LEU A 178 -24.08 -2.47 -1.66
N GLN A 179 -24.02 -2.01 -2.91
CA GLN A 179 -22.79 -1.77 -3.67
C GLN A 179 -23.08 -0.83 -4.85
N ILE A 180 -22.04 -0.26 -5.44
CA ILE A 180 -22.16 0.61 -6.62
C ILE A 180 -22.68 -0.20 -7.82
N ASN A 181 -21.94 -1.28 -8.15
CA ASN A 181 -22.22 -2.24 -9.22
C ASN A 181 -21.83 -3.65 -8.76
N SER A 182 -22.01 -4.66 -9.62
CA SER A 182 -21.61 -6.05 -9.38
C SER A 182 -20.38 -6.46 -10.21
N ASN A 183 -19.56 -5.50 -10.65
CA ASN A 183 -18.33 -5.77 -11.40
C ASN A 183 -17.19 -6.17 -10.47
N VAL A 184 -16.13 -6.77 -11.02
CA VAL A 184 -14.95 -7.22 -10.25
C VAL A 184 -14.37 -6.07 -9.41
N LEU A 185 -14.34 -4.86 -9.95
CA LEU A 185 -14.04 -3.63 -9.21
C LEU A 185 -15.24 -2.67 -9.30
N GLN A 186 -15.64 -2.07 -8.18
CA GLN A 186 -16.65 -1.01 -8.22
C GLN A 186 -16.11 0.25 -8.90
N ILE A 187 -14.88 0.64 -8.54
CA ILE A 187 -14.13 1.79 -9.06
C ILE A 187 -12.64 1.45 -9.08
N GLU A 188 -11.80 2.25 -9.75
CA GLU A 188 -10.36 1.96 -9.88
C GLU A 188 -9.63 1.85 -8.53
N ASN A 189 -10.11 2.57 -7.51
CA ASN A 189 -9.50 2.58 -6.19
C ASN A 189 -9.53 1.21 -5.49
N GLU A 190 -10.45 0.32 -5.89
CA GLU A 190 -10.61 -1.04 -5.35
C GLU A 190 -9.50 -2.00 -5.79
N LEU A 191 -8.72 -1.66 -6.83
CA LEU A 191 -7.60 -2.49 -7.28
C LEU A 191 -6.50 -2.54 -6.21
N TYR A 192 -6.44 -3.59 -5.42
CA TYR A 192 -5.39 -3.77 -4.44
C TYR A 192 -4.06 -4.11 -5.12
N ALA A 193 -3.11 -3.19 -5.02
CA ALA A 193 -1.76 -3.34 -5.53
C ALA A 193 -0.76 -2.82 -4.49
N PRO A 194 0.42 -3.45 -4.35
CA PRO A 194 1.44 -3.04 -3.38
C PRO A 194 2.16 -1.74 -3.79
N ILE A 195 2.00 -1.33 -5.05
CA ILE A 195 2.45 -0.05 -5.62
C ILE A 195 1.47 0.36 -6.72
N ARG A 196 1.20 1.66 -6.91
CA ARG A 196 0.31 2.18 -7.97
C ARG A 196 0.92 3.37 -8.73
N PRO A 197 0.73 3.45 -10.05
CA PRO A 197 0.99 4.66 -10.81
C PRO A 197 -0.09 5.70 -10.51
N LYS A 198 0.30 6.97 -10.35
CA LYS A 198 -0.62 8.04 -9.95
C LYS A 198 -0.35 9.34 -10.72
N ARG A 199 -1.42 10.13 -10.80
CA ARG A 199 -1.45 11.53 -11.21
C ARG A 199 -2.56 12.23 -10.45
N VAL A 200 -2.35 13.50 -10.10
CA VAL A 200 -3.39 14.31 -9.48
C VAL A 200 -4.56 14.48 -10.45
N THR A 201 -5.75 14.08 -10.00
CA THR A 201 -7.00 14.16 -10.78
C THR A 201 -7.53 15.58 -10.79
N ARG A 202 -8.07 16.02 -11.92
CA ARG A 202 -8.92 17.21 -11.99
C ARG A 202 -10.30 16.90 -11.40
N SER A 203 -11.09 17.95 -11.12
CA SER A 203 -12.47 17.76 -10.63
C SER A 203 -13.29 16.91 -11.62
N GLY A 204 -13.93 15.86 -11.11
CA GLY A 204 -14.71 14.91 -11.92
C GLY A 204 -13.89 13.91 -12.75
N GLU A 205 -12.56 13.99 -12.74
CA GLU A 205 -11.69 13.11 -13.52
C GLU A 205 -11.40 11.80 -12.78
N SER A 206 -11.57 10.66 -13.46
CA SER A 206 -11.19 9.36 -12.88
C SER A 206 -9.66 9.22 -12.79
N PRO A 207 -9.13 8.38 -11.88
CA PRO A 207 -7.68 8.11 -11.81
C PRO A 207 -7.10 7.62 -13.14
N SER A 208 -7.84 6.77 -13.86
CA SER A 208 -7.39 6.23 -15.14
C SER A 208 -7.38 7.29 -16.26
N ASP A 209 -8.34 8.21 -16.27
CA ASP A 209 -8.36 9.32 -17.24
C ASP A 209 -7.23 10.33 -16.99
N ALA A 210 -6.93 10.62 -15.72
CA ALA A 210 -5.80 11.47 -15.37
C ALA A 210 -4.48 10.89 -15.92
N LEU A 211 -4.26 9.57 -15.74
CA LEU A 211 -3.11 8.86 -16.28
C LEU A 211 -3.07 8.92 -17.82
N LEU A 212 -4.19 8.70 -18.52
CA LEU A 212 -4.22 8.84 -19.98
C LEU A 212 -3.93 10.26 -20.44
N ARG A 213 -4.42 11.27 -19.72
CA ARG A 213 -4.20 12.68 -20.05
C ARG A 213 -2.72 13.04 -19.94
N GLY A 214 -2.15 12.87 -18.75
CA GLY A 214 -0.82 13.42 -18.44
C GLY A 214 0.31 12.40 -18.27
N GLY A 215 0.03 11.10 -18.36
CA GLY A 215 0.99 10.05 -18.01
C GLY A 215 1.16 9.93 -16.50
N ILE A 216 2.13 9.11 -16.09
CA ILE A 216 2.42 8.92 -14.67
C ILE A 216 3.18 10.14 -14.14
N GLU A 217 2.72 10.68 -13.01
CA GLU A 217 3.32 11.85 -12.34
C GLU A 217 4.18 11.42 -11.15
N TYR A 218 3.64 10.51 -10.35
CA TYR A 218 4.28 9.95 -9.16
C TYR A 218 3.83 8.50 -8.94
N ILE A 219 4.50 7.81 -8.02
CA ILE A 219 4.13 6.45 -7.58
C ILE A 219 3.68 6.46 -6.12
N GLU A 220 2.72 5.61 -5.81
CA GLU A 220 2.23 5.37 -4.44
C GLU A 220 2.66 3.96 -4.00
N VAL A 221 3.64 3.88 -3.09
CA VAL A 221 4.06 2.63 -2.41
C VAL A 221 3.11 2.37 -1.25
N ARG A 222 2.52 1.17 -1.18
CA ARG A 222 1.41 0.84 -0.25
C ARG A 222 1.71 -0.34 0.67
N SER A 223 2.93 -0.87 0.62
CA SER A 223 3.33 -2.09 1.33
C SER A 223 3.81 -1.85 2.76
N LEU A 224 4.01 -0.59 3.18
CA LEU A 224 4.43 -0.32 4.55
C LEU A 224 3.32 -0.62 5.55
N ASP A 225 3.65 -1.41 6.56
CA ASP A 225 2.87 -1.51 7.77
C ASP A 225 3.05 -0.24 8.62
N ILE A 226 2.15 -0.02 9.57
CA ILE A 226 2.36 1.01 10.60
C ILE A 226 3.62 0.65 11.38
N ASN A 227 4.55 1.61 11.51
CA ASN A 227 5.71 1.49 12.41
C ASN A 227 5.22 1.61 13.85
N PRO A 228 5.23 0.53 14.65
CA PRO A 228 4.71 0.57 16.01
C PRO A 228 5.66 1.31 16.96
N PHE A 229 6.87 1.66 16.52
CA PHE A 229 7.93 2.31 17.31
C PHE A 229 8.02 3.82 17.04
N SER A 230 7.08 4.38 16.27
CA SER A 230 6.95 5.81 16.01
C SER A 230 5.54 6.28 16.36
N PRO A 231 5.37 7.43 17.05
CA PRO A 231 4.06 7.95 17.41
C PRO A 231 3.21 8.33 16.19
N ILE A 232 3.84 8.63 15.05
CA ILE A 232 3.16 8.98 13.79
C ILE A 232 3.05 7.78 12.83
N GLY A 233 3.46 6.59 13.25
CA GLY A 233 3.36 5.36 12.47
C GLY A 233 4.35 5.21 11.32
N VAL A 234 5.30 6.13 11.16
CA VAL A 234 6.41 6.11 10.20
C VAL A 234 7.60 6.90 10.75
N ASP A 235 8.82 6.63 10.32
CA ASP A 235 10.00 7.42 10.69
C ASP A 235 10.88 7.80 9.50
N GLU A 236 11.88 8.65 9.78
CA GLU A 236 12.83 9.15 8.79
C GLU A 236 13.69 8.04 8.17
N GLN A 237 14.04 6.99 8.92
CA GLN A 237 14.82 5.86 8.42
C GLN A 237 14.06 5.14 7.30
N GLN A 238 12.76 4.90 7.49
CA GLN A 238 11.89 4.28 6.48
C GLN A 238 11.77 5.15 5.23
N VAL A 239 11.58 6.46 5.40
CA VAL A 239 11.47 7.42 4.27
C VAL A 239 12.76 7.44 3.46
N ARG A 240 13.91 7.61 4.12
CA ARG A 240 15.22 7.64 3.44
C ARG A 240 15.55 6.33 2.74
N PHE A 241 15.21 5.19 3.34
CA PHE A 241 15.35 3.91 2.67
C PHE A 241 14.52 3.84 1.39
N LEU A 242 13.27 4.29 1.43
CA LEU A 242 12.39 4.27 0.27
C LEU A 242 12.85 5.23 -0.83
N ASP A 243 13.41 6.39 -0.50
CA ASP A 243 14.06 7.26 -1.51
C ASP A 243 15.15 6.46 -2.27
N LEU A 244 16.08 5.83 -1.54
CA LEU A 244 17.18 5.06 -2.11
C LEU A 244 16.67 3.91 -2.98
N PHE A 245 15.70 3.15 -2.46
CA PHE A 245 15.16 1.99 -3.14
C PHE A 245 14.37 2.40 -4.40
N MET A 246 13.60 3.49 -4.36
CA MET A 246 12.84 3.96 -5.52
C MET A 246 13.76 4.52 -6.61
N VAL A 247 14.83 5.23 -6.25
CA VAL A 247 15.87 5.67 -7.19
C VAL A 247 16.54 4.45 -7.82
N TRP A 248 16.95 3.45 -7.03
CA TRP A 248 17.53 2.22 -7.56
C TRP A 248 16.59 1.49 -8.53
N CYS A 249 15.30 1.39 -8.20
CA CYS A 249 14.30 0.81 -9.09
C CYS A 249 14.16 1.57 -10.43
N ALA A 250 14.43 2.88 -10.46
CA ALA A 250 14.41 3.68 -11.70
C ALA A 250 15.68 3.50 -12.55
N LEU A 251 16.79 3.13 -11.90
CA LEU A 251 18.08 2.92 -12.54
C LEU A 251 18.19 1.51 -13.13
N ALA A 252 17.88 0.48 -12.33
CA ALA A 252 18.01 -0.92 -12.74
C ALA A 252 17.13 -1.25 -13.96
N ASP A 253 17.66 -2.01 -14.90
CA ASP A 253 16.88 -2.46 -16.04
C ASP A 253 15.82 -3.49 -15.63
N ALA A 254 14.61 -3.30 -16.17
CA ALA A 254 13.46 -4.13 -15.90
C ALA A 254 12.85 -4.57 -17.23
N PRO A 255 13.11 -5.82 -17.67
CA PRO A 255 12.37 -6.41 -18.77
C PRO A 255 10.86 -6.26 -18.55
N GLU A 256 10.11 -6.20 -19.65
CA GLU A 256 8.66 -6.31 -19.57
C GLU A 256 8.27 -7.64 -18.94
N MET A 257 7.14 -7.63 -18.24
CA MET A 257 6.62 -8.82 -17.58
C MET A 257 5.17 -9.05 -17.99
N SER A 258 4.90 -10.26 -18.46
CA SER A 258 3.54 -10.77 -18.58
C SER A 258 2.87 -10.90 -17.21
N SER A 259 1.55 -11.10 -17.20
CA SER A 259 0.78 -11.30 -15.97
C SER A 259 1.24 -12.53 -15.18
N SER A 260 1.68 -13.61 -15.84
CA SER A 260 2.22 -14.80 -15.20
C SER A 260 3.60 -14.55 -14.58
N GLU A 261 4.47 -13.77 -15.24
CA GLU A 261 5.77 -13.37 -14.67
C GLU A 261 5.58 -12.46 -13.45
N LEU A 262 4.63 -11.51 -13.50
CA LEU A 262 4.23 -10.72 -12.33
C LEU A 262 3.75 -11.60 -11.18
N ALA A 263 2.93 -12.62 -11.47
CA ALA A 263 2.52 -13.60 -10.47
C ALA A 263 3.72 -14.38 -9.90
N CYS A 264 4.70 -14.75 -10.72
CA CYS A 264 5.93 -15.41 -10.27
C CYS A 264 6.75 -14.54 -9.30
N THR A 265 6.76 -13.22 -9.45
CA THR A 265 7.46 -12.34 -8.48
C THR A 265 6.90 -12.47 -7.05
N ARG A 266 5.62 -12.83 -6.91
CA ARG A 266 4.97 -13.01 -5.59
C ARG A 266 5.53 -14.18 -4.80
N VAL A 267 6.21 -15.13 -5.43
CA VAL A 267 6.83 -16.28 -4.72
C VAL A 267 7.79 -15.77 -3.64
N ASN A 268 8.67 -14.83 -3.98
CA ASN A 268 9.61 -14.25 -3.00
C ASN A 268 8.89 -13.36 -1.98
N TRP A 269 7.87 -12.60 -2.38
CA TRP A 269 7.05 -11.84 -1.43
C TRP A 269 6.42 -12.76 -0.38
N ASN A 270 5.78 -13.86 -0.80
CA ASN A 270 5.12 -14.80 0.11
C ASN A 270 6.10 -15.47 1.07
N ARG A 271 7.29 -15.87 0.59
CA ARG A 271 8.38 -16.37 1.45
C ARG A 271 8.75 -15.35 2.52
N VAL A 272 8.96 -14.10 2.14
CA VAL A 272 9.36 -13.03 3.08
C VAL A 272 8.22 -12.67 4.04
N ILE A 273 6.99 -12.59 3.54
CA ILE A 273 5.80 -12.27 4.33
C ILE A 273 5.59 -13.31 5.44
N LEU A 274 5.65 -14.60 5.09
CA LEU A 274 5.26 -15.69 6.00
C LEU A 274 6.44 -16.23 6.83
N GLU A 275 7.66 -16.19 6.31
CA GLU A 275 8.84 -16.76 6.97
C GLU A 275 10.15 -15.99 6.70
N GLY A 276 10.08 -14.69 6.39
CA GLY A 276 11.25 -13.88 6.00
C GLY A 276 12.41 -13.84 6.98
N ARG A 277 12.15 -14.09 8.27
CA ARG A 277 13.19 -14.13 9.32
C ARG A 277 13.79 -15.53 9.55
N LYS A 278 13.32 -16.54 8.83
CA LYS A 278 13.75 -17.92 9.04
C LYS A 278 15.23 -18.10 8.68
N PRO A 279 16.07 -18.62 9.59
CA PRO A 279 17.47 -18.92 9.28
C PRO A 279 17.60 -19.85 8.08
N GLY A 280 18.49 -19.53 7.15
CA GLY A 280 18.72 -20.32 5.93
C GLY A 280 17.67 -20.13 4.83
N LEU A 281 16.74 -19.17 4.96
CA LEU A 281 15.79 -18.86 3.89
C LEU A 281 16.51 -18.47 2.58
N THR A 282 16.08 -19.08 1.48
CA THR A 282 16.55 -18.78 0.12
C THR A 282 15.44 -18.19 -0.74
N LEU A 283 15.84 -17.37 -1.71
CA LEU A 283 14.99 -16.75 -2.72
C LEU A 283 15.35 -17.30 -4.12
N GLY A 284 14.46 -17.12 -5.08
CA GLY A 284 14.64 -17.53 -6.48
C GLY A 284 14.42 -16.38 -7.46
N ILE A 285 14.68 -16.60 -8.74
CA ILE A 285 14.32 -15.66 -9.80
C ILE A 285 12.94 -16.05 -10.31
N GLY A 286 11.93 -15.22 -10.03
CA GLY A 286 10.54 -15.53 -10.38
C GLY A 286 10.08 -16.86 -9.76
N CYS A 287 9.71 -17.81 -10.63
CA CYS A 287 9.24 -19.14 -10.24
C CYS A 287 10.34 -20.23 -10.22
N GLU A 288 11.60 -19.86 -10.48
CA GLU A 288 12.71 -20.82 -10.40
C GLU A 288 12.96 -21.31 -8.97
N THR A 289 13.65 -22.45 -8.86
CA THR A 289 14.04 -23.03 -7.58
C THR A 289 14.85 -22.05 -6.74
N ALA A 290 14.53 -21.97 -5.45
CA ALA A 290 15.19 -21.06 -4.52
C ALA A 290 16.63 -21.49 -4.24
N GLN A 291 17.58 -20.61 -4.52
CA GLN A 291 19.00 -20.93 -4.39
C GLN A 291 19.85 -19.76 -3.87
N PHE A 292 19.28 -18.56 -3.77
CA PHE A 292 20.00 -17.37 -3.32
C PHE A 292 19.69 -17.08 -1.85
N PRO A 293 20.64 -17.19 -0.91
CA PRO A 293 20.39 -16.88 0.49
C PRO A 293 19.92 -15.43 0.67
N LEU A 294 18.82 -15.23 1.40
CA LEU A 294 18.23 -13.91 1.61
C LEU A 294 19.26 -12.87 2.11
N PRO A 295 20.15 -13.18 3.09
CA PRO A 295 21.13 -12.22 3.56
C PRO A 295 22.09 -11.73 2.47
N GLN A 296 22.53 -12.64 1.59
CA GLN A 296 23.43 -12.29 0.49
C GLN A 296 22.73 -11.38 -0.52
N VAL A 297 21.49 -11.71 -0.91
CA VAL A 297 20.69 -10.89 -1.83
C VAL A 297 20.46 -9.49 -1.26
N GLY A 298 20.17 -9.39 0.04
CA GLY A 298 20.02 -8.12 0.74
C GLY A 298 21.28 -7.27 0.71
N LYS A 299 22.43 -7.86 1.06
CA LYS A 299 23.73 -7.18 1.01
C LYS A 299 24.10 -6.74 -0.41
N ASP A 300 23.79 -7.55 -1.42
CA ASP A 300 24.03 -7.20 -2.82
C ASP A 300 23.23 -5.97 -3.24
N LEU A 301 21.95 -5.91 -2.89
CA LEU A 301 21.12 -4.72 -3.09
C LEU A 301 21.69 -3.51 -2.33
N PHE A 302 22.09 -3.68 -1.08
CA PHE A 302 22.58 -2.59 -0.25
C PHE A 302 23.92 -2.02 -0.71
N ARG A 303 24.76 -2.79 -1.41
CA ARG A 303 25.95 -2.25 -2.08
C ARG A 303 25.58 -1.20 -3.12
N ASP A 304 24.51 -1.43 -3.89
CA ASP A 304 24.02 -0.44 -4.86
C ASP A 304 23.32 0.74 -4.17
N LEU A 305 22.49 0.47 -3.15
CA LEU A 305 21.82 1.53 -2.39
C LEU A 305 22.83 2.47 -1.73
N LYS A 306 23.96 1.97 -1.23
CA LYS A 306 25.03 2.79 -0.65
C LYS A 306 25.62 3.77 -1.68
N ARG A 307 25.73 3.38 -2.95
CA ARG A 307 26.20 4.28 -4.03
C ARG A 307 25.19 5.37 -4.35
N VAL A 308 23.90 5.04 -4.32
CA VAL A 308 22.82 6.05 -4.43
C VAL A 308 22.86 7.00 -3.23
N ALA A 309 23.05 6.47 -2.02
CA ALA A 309 23.15 7.25 -0.80
C ALA A 309 24.30 8.25 -0.83
N GLN A 310 25.49 7.82 -1.28
CA GLN A 310 26.64 8.71 -1.48
C GLN A 310 26.30 9.89 -2.40
N THR A 311 25.55 9.65 -3.47
CA THR A 311 25.14 10.71 -4.40
C THR A 311 24.17 11.69 -3.72
N LEU A 312 23.14 11.20 -3.05
CA LEU A 312 22.15 12.04 -2.36
C LEU A 312 22.78 12.85 -1.22
N ASP A 313 23.64 12.22 -0.41
CA ASP A 313 24.37 12.88 0.67
C ASP A 313 25.32 13.97 0.13
N SER A 314 25.98 13.73 -1.01
CA SER A 314 26.86 14.75 -1.61
C SER A 314 26.13 16.01 -2.08
N ILE A 315 24.83 15.90 -2.39
CA ILE A 315 23.98 17.02 -2.83
C ILE A 315 23.39 17.75 -1.61
N ASN A 316 22.88 17.00 -0.63
CA ASN A 316 22.17 17.55 0.52
C ASN A 316 23.11 18.01 1.65
N GLY A 317 24.33 17.47 1.69
CA GLY A 317 25.27 17.60 2.80
C GLY A 317 25.01 16.56 3.91
N GLY A 318 26.07 16.17 4.61
CA GLY A 318 26.02 15.17 5.69
C GLY A 318 26.17 13.73 5.19
N GLU A 319 25.75 12.76 6.02
CA GLU A 319 25.89 11.32 5.77
C GLU A 319 24.60 10.54 6.13
N ALA A 320 23.45 11.21 6.08
CA ALA A 320 22.20 10.67 6.60
C ALA A 320 21.72 9.43 5.84
N TYR A 321 21.77 9.45 4.50
CA TYR A 321 21.37 8.28 3.70
C TYR A 321 22.38 7.13 3.85
N GLN A 322 23.67 7.44 3.90
CA GLN A 322 24.70 6.44 4.10
C GLN A 322 24.56 5.74 5.46
N LYS A 323 24.25 6.48 6.52
CA LYS A 323 24.01 5.91 7.86
C LYS A 323 22.81 4.96 7.85
N VAL A 324 21.71 5.32 7.18
CA VAL A 324 20.53 4.44 7.01
C VAL A 324 20.92 3.14 6.31
N CYS A 325 21.80 3.16 5.30
CA CYS A 325 22.30 1.94 4.68
C CYS A 325 23.04 1.03 5.68
N ASP A 326 23.91 1.61 6.52
CA ASP A 326 24.72 0.84 7.48
C ASP A 326 23.87 0.23 8.59
N GLU A 327 22.85 0.95 9.06
CA GLU A 327 21.90 0.46 10.06
C GLU A 327 21.04 -0.69 9.52
N LEU A 328 20.47 -0.52 8.34
CA LEU A 328 19.50 -1.48 7.79
C LEU A 328 20.16 -2.71 7.18
N VAL A 329 21.40 -2.62 6.67
CA VAL A 329 22.10 -3.79 6.14
C VAL A 329 22.39 -4.82 7.24
N ALA A 330 22.56 -4.37 8.49
CA ALA A 330 22.79 -5.24 9.64
C ALA A 330 21.61 -6.20 9.90
N CYS A 331 20.38 -5.83 9.52
CA CYS A 331 19.20 -6.69 9.65
C CYS A 331 19.33 -8.02 8.89
N PHE A 332 20.12 -8.05 7.81
CA PHE A 332 20.31 -9.27 7.01
C PHE A 332 21.16 -10.32 7.72
N ASP A 333 22.13 -9.90 8.53
CA ASP A 333 22.91 -10.81 9.37
C ASP A 333 22.20 -11.10 10.69
N ASN A 334 21.39 -10.16 11.17
CA ASN A 334 20.64 -10.29 12.41
C ASN A 334 19.16 -9.92 12.22
N PRO A 335 18.29 -10.90 11.87
CA PRO A 335 16.87 -10.68 11.69
C PRO A 335 16.14 -10.14 12.93
N ASP A 336 16.74 -10.25 14.12
CA ASP A 336 16.14 -9.73 15.37
C ASP A 336 16.08 -8.21 15.45
N LEU A 337 16.81 -7.51 14.56
CA LEU A 337 16.78 -6.06 14.43
C LEU A 337 15.57 -5.54 13.63
N THR A 338 14.96 -6.41 12.80
CA THR A 338 13.80 -6.05 11.98
C THR A 338 12.58 -5.69 12.84
N PHE A 339 11.65 -4.92 12.28
CA PHE A 339 10.46 -4.49 13.01
C PHE A 339 9.61 -5.68 13.49
N SER A 340 9.42 -6.68 12.62
CA SER A 340 8.62 -7.86 12.93
C SER A 340 9.18 -8.68 14.09
N ALA A 341 10.50 -8.85 14.19
CA ALA A 341 11.09 -9.53 15.34
C ALA A 341 10.89 -8.75 16.63
N ARG A 342 11.14 -7.44 16.59
CA ARG A 342 10.98 -6.54 17.75
C ARG A 342 9.54 -6.52 18.26
N ILE A 343 8.57 -6.37 17.36
CA ILE A 343 7.16 -6.28 17.76
C ILE A 343 6.59 -7.64 18.16
N LEU A 344 7.05 -8.74 17.54
CA LEU A 344 6.63 -10.09 17.94
C LEU A 344 7.04 -10.38 19.39
N ARG A 345 8.24 -9.98 19.82
CA ARG A 345 8.67 -10.10 21.24
C ARG A 345 7.68 -9.40 22.18
N SER A 346 7.36 -8.12 21.90
CA SER A 346 6.37 -7.36 22.68
C SER A 346 4.99 -8.04 22.71
N MET A 347 4.55 -8.57 21.57
CA MET A 347 3.27 -9.25 21.43
C MET A 347 3.23 -10.63 22.10
N ILE A 348 4.34 -11.35 22.17
CA ILE A 348 4.41 -12.61 22.95
C ILE A 348 4.23 -12.30 24.44
N ASP A 349 4.87 -11.24 24.93
CA ASP A 349 4.83 -10.88 26.36
C ASP A 349 3.46 -10.33 26.81
N THR A 350 2.80 -9.54 25.96
CA THR A 350 1.60 -8.76 26.35
C THR A 350 0.37 -8.97 25.47
N GLY A 351 0.48 -9.79 24.41
CA GLY A 351 -0.54 -9.92 23.36
C GLY A 351 -0.66 -8.67 22.48
N ILE A 352 -1.32 -8.80 21.33
CA ILE A 352 -1.61 -7.67 20.42
C ILE A 352 -2.34 -6.54 21.17
N GLY A 353 -3.36 -6.91 21.95
CA GLY A 353 -4.16 -5.94 22.69
C GLY A 353 -3.38 -5.21 23.78
N GLY A 354 -2.49 -5.89 24.52
CA GLY A 354 -1.65 -5.27 25.55
C GLY A 354 -0.62 -4.33 24.95
N THR A 355 0.14 -4.80 23.95
CA THR A 355 1.12 -3.99 23.21
C THR A 355 0.46 -2.75 22.61
N GLY A 356 -0.66 -2.93 21.89
CA GLY A 356 -1.37 -1.83 21.25
C GLY A 356 -1.87 -0.77 22.23
N LYS A 357 -2.47 -1.19 23.36
CA LYS A 357 -2.96 -0.26 24.40
C LYS A 357 -1.82 0.51 25.06
N ALA A 358 -0.70 -0.16 25.35
CA ALA A 358 0.45 0.47 25.99
C ALA A 358 1.09 1.54 25.09
N PHE A 359 1.33 1.22 23.81
CA PHE A 359 1.87 2.20 22.86
C PHE A 359 0.88 3.32 22.55
N ALA A 360 -0.41 3.02 22.41
CA ALA A 360 -1.41 4.06 22.19
C ALA A 360 -1.46 5.08 23.34
N GLU A 361 -1.42 4.62 24.59
CA GLU A 361 -1.41 5.50 25.76
C GLU A 361 -0.11 6.31 25.85
N ALA A 362 1.04 5.68 25.62
CA ALA A 362 2.33 6.36 25.62
C ALA A 362 2.39 7.45 24.54
N TYR A 363 1.97 7.14 23.31
CA TYR A 363 1.97 8.09 22.19
C TYR A 363 0.92 9.18 22.36
N ARG A 364 -0.26 8.88 22.89
CA ARG A 364 -1.26 9.90 23.27
C ARG A 364 -0.66 10.91 24.24
N ASN A 365 0.03 10.44 25.27
CA ASN A 365 0.61 11.30 26.30
C ASN A 365 1.79 12.13 25.78
N LEU A 366 2.55 11.61 24.82
CA LEU A 366 3.60 12.36 24.14
C LEU A 366 3.02 13.45 23.23
N LEU A 367 2.15 13.07 22.29
CA LEU A 367 1.63 13.96 21.24
C LEU A 367 0.77 15.11 21.75
N ARG A 368 0.16 14.98 22.94
CA ARG A 368 -0.64 16.06 23.56
C ARG A 368 0.23 17.15 24.21
N GLU A 369 1.47 16.82 24.59
CA GLU A 369 2.38 17.73 25.30
C GLU A 369 3.39 18.38 24.34
N GLU A 370 3.62 17.79 23.16
CA GLU A 370 4.48 18.36 22.13
C GLU A 370 3.86 19.64 21.54
N PRO A 371 4.56 20.79 21.57
CA PRO A 371 4.08 22.00 20.93
C PRO A 371 4.11 21.85 19.41
N LEU A 372 3.16 22.48 18.72
CA LEU A 372 3.13 22.49 17.25
C LEU A 372 4.33 23.27 16.68
N GLU A 373 4.96 22.72 15.64
CA GLU A 373 6.17 23.29 15.04
C GLU A 373 5.95 24.09 13.75
N ILE A 374 5.04 23.62 12.88
CA ILE A 374 4.80 24.23 11.56
C ILE A 374 3.41 24.86 11.50
N LEU A 375 2.37 24.04 11.71
CA LEU A 375 0.99 24.51 11.77
C LEU A 375 0.71 25.11 13.14
N ARG A 376 -0.21 26.05 13.21
CA ARG A 376 -0.74 26.59 14.46
C ARG A 376 -2.19 26.17 14.62
N GLU A 377 -2.74 26.34 15.82
CA GLU A 377 -4.14 25.99 16.11
C GLU A 377 -5.10 26.73 15.17
N GLU A 378 -4.83 28.00 14.86
CA GLU A 378 -5.66 28.79 13.96
C GLU A 378 -5.69 28.24 12.53
N ASP A 379 -4.60 27.61 12.08
CA ASP A 379 -4.53 27.00 10.76
C ASP A 379 -5.47 25.77 10.71
N PHE A 380 -5.56 24.98 11.80
CA PHE A 380 -6.52 23.88 11.90
C PHE A 380 -7.98 24.37 11.99
N VAL A 381 -8.24 25.43 12.75
CA VAL A 381 -9.59 26.03 12.87
C VAL A 381 -10.06 26.55 11.51
N ALA A 382 -9.20 27.31 10.82
CA ALA A 382 -9.52 27.84 9.50
C ALA A 382 -9.79 26.73 8.47
N GLU A 383 -8.98 25.67 8.45
CA GLU A 383 -9.19 24.55 7.53
C GLU A 383 -10.42 23.70 7.91
N ARG A 384 -10.74 23.58 9.20
CA ARG A 384 -12.01 22.98 9.64
C ARG A 384 -13.20 23.75 9.05
N GLU A 385 -13.28 25.06 9.29
CA GLU A 385 -14.38 25.90 8.79
C GLU A 385 -14.46 25.89 7.26
N ALA A 386 -13.32 25.99 6.58
CA ALA A 386 -13.25 25.96 5.13
C ALA A 386 -13.69 24.60 4.56
N SER A 387 -13.33 23.48 5.20
CA SER A 387 -13.74 22.15 4.78
C SER A 387 -15.24 21.89 4.99
N GLU A 388 -15.81 22.33 6.12
CA GLU A 388 -17.25 22.29 6.40
C GLU A 388 -18.02 23.12 5.36
N ARG A 389 -17.53 24.32 5.03
CA ARG A 389 -18.12 25.16 3.99
C ARG A 389 -18.07 24.51 2.61
N ARG A 390 -16.94 23.93 2.21
CA ARG A 390 -16.82 23.22 0.92
C ARG A 390 -17.79 22.04 0.84
N GLN A 391 -18.02 21.32 1.94
CA GLN A 391 -19.03 20.26 1.98
C GLN A 391 -20.45 20.82 1.78
N GLN A 392 -20.82 21.91 2.47
CA GLN A 392 -22.12 22.57 2.30
C GLN A 392 -22.33 23.09 0.88
N GLU A 393 -21.29 23.67 0.27
CA GLU A 393 -21.33 24.13 -1.12
C GLU A 393 -21.57 22.96 -2.10
N MET A 394 -20.95 21.80 -1.87
CA MET A 394 -21.22 20.59 -2.66
C MET A 394 -22.65 20.07 -2.46
N GLU A 395 -23.14 20.04 -1.23
CA GLU A 395 -24.51 19.61 -0.90
C GLU A 395 -25.58 20.53 -1.52
N ALA A 396 -25.32 21.84 -1.56
CA ALA A 396 -26.22 22.81 -2.18
C ALA A 396 -26.14 22.83 -3.72
N ALA A 397 -25.01 22.42 -4.30
CA ALA A 397 -24.80 22.38 -5.74
C ALA A 397 -25.40 21.15 -6.44
N ASP A 398 -25.79 20.11 -5.69
CA ASP A 398 -26.42 18.93 -6.26
C ASP A 398 -27.81 19.25 -6.82
N THR A 399 -27.96 19.14 -8.15
CA THR A 399 -29.24 19.40 -8.85
C THR A 399 -30.08 18.16 -9.07
N GLU A 400 -29.47 16.97 -9.00
CA GLU A 400 -30.11 15.68 -9.29
C GLU A 400 -30.14 14.80 -8.04
N PRO A 401 -31.20 13.98 -7.86
CA PRO A 401 -31.25 13.02 -6.77
C PRO A 401 -30.19 11.92 -6.98
N PHE A 402 -29.66 11.41 -5.88
CA PHE A 402 -28.56 10.42 -5.88
C PHE A 402 -28.79 9.20 -6.76
N ALA A 403 -30.02 8.68 -6.85
CA ALA A 403 -30.31 7.52 -7.71
C ALA A 403 -30.03 7.82 -9.19
N VAL A 404 -30.46 9.00 -9.67
CA VAL A 404 -30.25 9.45 -11.07
C VAL A 404 -28.78 9.78 -11.32
N TRP A 405 -28.12 10.42 -10.34
CA TRP A 405 -26.70 10.71 -10.43
C TRP A 405 -25.88 9.41 -10.52
N LEU A 406 -26.23 8.39 -9.72
CA LEU A 406 -25.54 7.11 -9.66
C LEU A 406 -25.63 6.34 -10.98
N GLU A 407 -26.76 6.35 -11.69
CA GLU A 407 -26.90 5.70 -13.00
C GLU A 407 -25.90 6.21 -14.04
N LYS A 408 -25.44 7.46 -13.91
CA LYS A 408 -24.43 8.06 -14.80
C LYS A 408 -22.99 7.73 -14.39
N HIS A 409 -22.77 7.23 -13.17
CA HIS A 409 -21.45 7.07 -12.55
C HIS A 409 -21.16 5.64 -12.01
N ALA A 410 -22.12 4.72 -12.06
CA ALA A 410 -22.03 3.37 -11.49
C ALA A 410 -21.48 2.30 -12.42
#